data_AF-A0A4S4CJ22-F1
#
_entry.id   AF-A0A4S4CJ22-F1
#
_cell.length_a   1.000
_cell.length_b   1.000
_cell.length_c   1.000
_cell.angle_alpha   90.00
_cell.angle_beta   90.00
_cell.angle_gamma   90.00
#
_symmetry.space_group_name_H-M   'P 1'
#
loop_
_entity.id
_entity.type
_entity.pdbx_description
1 polymer ?
#
loop_
_entity_poly.entity_id
_entity_poly.type
_entity_poly.pdbx_seq_one_letter_code
_entity_poly.pdbx_strand_id
1 'polypeptide(L)'
;MPVTRLEICTEHLSIDQRETLLDAVWDTLRISPGMVTADGNVELALCQCGAGTAPEDAPLIRVDGQEYRAVTPERLVTLMKRWSR
;
A
#
# COMPACT_ATOMS: atom_id res chain seq x y z
N MET A 1 9.54 -10.69 15.21
CA MET A 1 9.12 -9.27 15.09
C MET A 1 7.85 -9.25 14.25
N PRO A 2 6.86 -8.41 14.58
CA PRO A 2 5.66 -8.32 13.75
C PRO A 2 6.03 -7.73 12.38
N VAL A 3 5.62 -8.40 11.31
CA VAL A 3 5.78 -7.90 9.94
C VAL A 3 4.77 -6.76 9.73
N THR A 4 5.22 -5.61 9.26
CA THR A 4 4.33 -4.50 8.91
C THR A 4 3.54 -4.88 7.67
N ARG A 5 2.23 -5.06 7.79
CA ARG A 5 1.38 -5.41 6.65
C ARG A 5 0.95 -4.14 5.90
N LEU A 6 1.38 -3.99 4.66
CA LEU A 6 0.98 -2.94 3.74
C LEU A 6 -0.12 -3.49 2.82
N GLU A 7 -1.34 -3.02 3.00
CA GLU A 7 -2.50 -3.45 2.22
C GLU A 7 -2.94 -2.32 1.29
N ILE A 8 -3.04 -2.61 -0.01
CA ILE A 8 -3.54 -1.66 -1.00
C ILE A 8 -4.96 -2.09 -1.39
N CYS A 9 -5.93 -1.22 -1.17
CA CYS A 9 -7.26 -1.44 -1.72
C CYS A 9 -7.24 -1.23 -3.23
N THR A 10 -7.73 -2.21 -3.97
CA THR A 10 -7.81 -2.14 -5.44
C THR A 10 -9.16 -1.64 -5.97
N GLU A 11 -10.16 -1.46 -5.11
CA GLU A 11 -11.47 -0.95 -5.52
C GLU A 11 -11.40 0.55 -5.79
N HIS A 12 -12.22 1.02 -6.75
CA HIS A 12 -12.25 2.41 -7.24
C HIS A 12 -10.95 2.94 -7.85
N LEU A 13 -9.89 2.14 -7.93
CA LEU A 13 -8.67 2.48 -8.65
C LEU A 13 -8.83 2.22 -10.16
N SER A 14 -8.36 3.17 -10.96
CA SER A 14 -8.08 2.87 -12.37
C SER A 14 -6.86 1.96 -12.51
N ILE A 15 -6.68 1.36 -13.69
CA ILE A 15 -5.51 0.54 -14.01
C ILE A 15 -4.23 1.37 -13.83
N ASP A 16 -4.18 2.57 -14.41
CA ASP A 16 -3.02 3.48 -14.29
C ASP A 16 -2.69 3.84 -12.83
N GLN A 17 -3.70 4.12 -12.01
CA GLN A 17 -3.49 4.44 -10.59
C GLN A 17 -2.93 3.24 -9.82
N ARG A 18 -3.47 2.06 -10.08
CA ARG A 18 -2.98 0.82 -9.48
C ARG A 18 -1.52 0.57 -9.88
N GLU A 19 -1.20 0.66 -11.16
CA GLU A 19 0.17 0.46 -11.65
C GLU A 19 1.13 1.49 -11.04
N THR A 20 0.75 2.77 -11.01
CA THR A 20 1.56 3.83 -10.39
C THR A 20 1.87 3.56 -8.91
N LEU A 21 0.89 3.07 -8.14
CA LEU A 21 1.10 2.71 -6.73
C LEU A 21 2.01 1.49 -6.59
N LEU A 22 1.82 0.47 -7.44
CA LEU A 22 2.65 -0.74 -7.43
C LEU A 22 4.09 -0.44 -7.83
N ASP A 23 4.30 0.42 -8.83
CA ASP A 23 5.61 0.89 -9.24
C ASP A 23 6.31 1.64 -8.10
N ALA A 24 5.59 2.51 -7.39
CA ALA A 24 6.13 3.21 -6.22
C ALA A 24 6.56 2.24 -5.11
N VAL A 25 5.80 1.17 -4.86
CA VAL A 25 6.18 0.11 -3.91
C VAL A 25 7.38 -0.67 -4.40
N TRP A 26 7.40 -1.07 -5.68
CA TRP A 26 8.52 -1.78 -6.27
C TRP A 26 9.83 -0.97 -6.21
N ASP A 27 9.77 0.33 -6.51
CA ASP A 27 10.95 1.19 -6.48
C ASP A 27 11.49 1.43 -5.07
N THR A 28 10.62 1.39 -4.06
CA THR A 28 11.04 1.62 -2.66
C THR A 28 11.43 0.34 -1.95
N LEU A 29 10.63 -0.72 -2.07
CA LEU A 29 10.74 -1.93 -1.27
C LEU A 29 11.15 -3.17 -2.08
N ARG A 30 11.19 -3.08 -3.42
CA ARG A 30 11.54 -4.19 -4.34
C ARG A 30 10.71 -5.45 -4.12
N ILE A 31 9.43 -5.28 -3.79
CA ILE A 31 8.44 -6.35 -3.61
C ILE A 31 7.20 -6.11 -4.48
N SER A 32 6.44 -7.15 -4.73
CA SER A 32 5.15 -7.13 -5.43
C SER A 32 4.08 -7.80 -4.56
N PRO A 33 2.79 -7.71 -4.93
CA PRO A 33 1.70 -8.31 -4.18
C PRO A 33 1.93 -9.77 -3.79
N GLY A 34 1.74 -10.08 -2.51
CA GLY A 34 1.97 -11.40 -1.93
C GLY A 34 3.43 -11.68 -1.53
N MET A 35 4.33 -10.70 -1.68
CA MET A 35 5.73 -10.83 -1.26
C MET A 35 6.02 -10.05 0.01
N VAL A 36 7.09 -10.48 0.69
CA VAL A 36 7.67 -9.85 1.88
C VAL A 36 9.04 -9.29 1.50
N THR A 37 9.44 -8.16 2.09
CA THR A 37 10.78 -7.59 1.88
C THR A 37 11.88 -8.56 2.31
N ALA A 38 13.07 -8.42 1.74
CA ALA A 38 14.23 -9.25 2.08
C ALA A 38 14.57 -9.21 3.58
N ASP A 39 14.35 -8.07 4.22
CA ASP A 39 14.58 -7.89 5.66
C ASP A 39 13.44 -8.46 6.53
N GLY A 40 12.38 -8.98 5.93
CA GLY A 40 11.24 -9.59 6.64
C GLY A 40 10.33 -8.57 7.36
N ASN A 41 10.46 -7.28 7.05
CA ASN A 41 9.82 -6.21 7.82
C ASN A 41 8.48 -5.75 7.23
N VAL A 42 8.26 -5.91 5.92
CA VAL A 42 7.05 -5.44 5.25
C VAL A 42 6.49 -6.50 4.31
N GLU A 43 5.19 -6.78 4.41
CA GLU A 43 4.43 -7.63 3.49
C GLU A 43 3.50 -6.75 2.65
N LEU A 44 3.53 -6.91 1.31
CA LEU A 44 2.56 -6.25 0.43
C LEU A 44 1.38 -7.18 0.15
N ALA A 45 0.18 -6.73 0.50
CA ALA A 45 -1.07 -7.42 0.19
C ALA A 45 -2.00 -6.51 -0.64
N LEU A 46 -2.79 -7.13 -1.53
CA LEU A 46 -3.93 -6.47 -2.16
C LEU A 46 -5.19 -6.90 -1.41
N CYS A 47 -6.04 -5.95 -1.07
CA CYS A 47 -7.27 -6.22 -0.35
C CYS A 47 -8.48 -5.55 -1.01
N GLN A 48 -9.66 -6.01 -0.60
CA GLN A 48 -10.90 -5.26 -0.84
C GLN A 48 -10.96 -4.07 0.14
N CYS A 49 -11.61 -3.01 -0.31
CA CYS A 49 -11.94 -1.87 0.51
C CYS A 49 -12.90 -2.30 1.63
N GLY A 50 -12.83 -1.60 2.76
CA GLY A 50 -13.82 -1.79 3.83
C GLY A 50 -15.22 -1.37 3.39
N ALA A 51 -16.24 -1.83 4.11
CA ALA A 51 -17.60 -1.36 3.91
C ALA A 51 -17.66 0.18 4.11
N GLY A 52 -18.10 0.90 3.08
CA GLY A 52 -18.26 2.35 3.13
C GLY A 52 -17.10 3.17 2.56
N THR A 53 -16.12 2.57 1.88
CA THR A 53 -15.15 3.36 1.11
C THR A 53 -15.85 4.01 -0.08
N ALA A 54 -15.83 5.35 -0.12
CA ALA A 54 -16.31 6.09 -1.26
C ALA A 54 -15.21 6.19 -2.34
N PRO A 55 -15.56 6.35 -3.63
CA PRO A 55 -14.56 6.53 -4.69
C PRO A 55 -13.66 7.75 -4.48
N GLU A 56 -14.13 8.77 -3.75
CA GLU A 56 -13.34 9.94 -3.36
C GLU A 56 -12.26 9.64 -2.31
N ASP A 57 -12.41 8.56 -1.55
CA ASP A 57 -11.44 8.11 -0.55
C ASP A 57 -10.31 7.27 -1.17
N ALA A 58 -10.43 6.88 -2.44
CA ALA A 58 -9.43 6.11 -3.15
C ALA A 58 -8.25 7.01 -3.60
N PRO A 59 -6.99 6.55 -3.56
CA PRO A 59 -6.53 5.24 -3.08
C PRO A 59 -6.59 5.07 -1.55
N LEU A 60 -7.11 3.93 -1.09
CA LEU A 60 -7.11 3.52 0.31
C LEU A 60 -5.97 2.52 0.58
N ILE A 61 -5.11 2.86 1.52
CA ILE A 61 -3.98 2.02 1.95
C ILE A 61 -4.16 1.70 3.43
N ARG A 62 -3.90 0.46 3.86
CA ARG A 62 -3.80 0.10 5.27
C ARG A 62 -2.39 -0.30 5.62
N VAL A 63 -1.95 0.10 6.79
CA VAL A 63 -0.64 -0.24 7.32
C VAL A 63 -0.83 -0.71 8.74
N ASP A 64 -0.60 -1.99 9.00
CA ASP A 64 -0.78 -2.58 10.33
C ASP A 64 -2.16 -2.24 10.96
N GLY A 65 -3.20 -2.26 10.12
CA GLY A 65 -4.58 -1.91 10.49
C GLY A 65 -4.89 -0.41 10.51
N GLN A 66 -3.91 0.48 10.36
CA GLN A 66 -4.14 1.92 10.24
C GLN A 66 -4.49 2.30 8.80
N GLU A 67 -5.66 2.92 8.60
CA GLU A 67 -6.15 3.33 7.28
C GLU A 67 -5.64 4.72 6.87
N TYR A 68 -5.27 4.85 5.60
CA TYR A 68 -4.90 6.09 4.93
C TYR A 68 -5.73 6.22 3.66
N ARG A 69 -6.46 7.34 3.53
CA ARG A 69 -7.36 7.64 2.42
C ARG A 69 -6.75 8.68 1.48
N ALA A 70 -7.22 8.71 0.23
CA ALA A 70 -6.76 9.62 -0.81
C ALA A 70 -5.22 9.67 -0.90
N VAL A 71 -4.59 8.50 -0.85
CA VAL A 71 -3.12 8.39 -0.77
C VAL A 71 -2.51 8.61 -2.14
N THR A 72 -1.64 9.62 -2.24
CA THR A 72 -0.82 9.84 -3.43
C THR A 72 0.42 8.92 -3.41
N PRO A 73 1.02 8.62 -4.57
CA PRO A 73 2.25 7.83 -4.64
C PRO A 73 3.38 8.40 -3.77
N GLU A 74 3.54 9.72 -3.75
CA GLU A 74 4.55 10.41 -2.92
C GLU A 74 4.32 10.21 -1.42
N ARG A 75 3.05 10.23 -1.01
CA ARG A 75 2.65 9.97 0.38
C ARG A 75 2.88 8.51 0.74
N LEU A 76 2.59 7.57 -0.18
CA LEU A 76 2.90 6.15 0.00
C LEU A 76 4.41 5.92 0.21
N VAL A 77 5.26 6.54 -0.61
CA VAL A 77 6.73 6.45 -0.44
C VAL A 77 7.18 7.02 0.90
N THR A 78 6.60 8.15 1.32
CA THR A 78 6.92 8.76 2.62
C THR A 78 6.52 7.85 3.79
N LEU A 79 5.39 7.16 3.68
CA LEU A 79 4.94 6.18 4.66
C LEU A 79 5.90 4.98 4.71
N MET A 80 6.26 4.40 3.56
CA MET A 80 7.21 3.28 3.48
C MET A 80 8.58 3.60 4.08
N LYS A 81 9.11 4.81 3.85
CA LYS A 81 10.37 5.28 4.42
C LYS A 81 10.38 5.34 5.95
N ARG A 82 9.22 5.46 6.61
CA ARG A 82 9.15 5.44 8.08
C ARG A 82 9.37 4.04 8.66
N TRP A 83 9.06 2.99 7.91
CA TRP A 83 9.15 1.60 8.38
C TRP A 83 10.39 0.86 7.88
N SER A 84 10.95 1.31 6.75
CA SER A 84 12.17 0.76 6.15
C SER A 84 13.47 1.17 6.88
N ARG A 85 13.40 1.50 8.18
CA ARG A 85 14.52 2.06 8.95
C ARG A 85 15.26 1.02 9.79
#